data_AF-A0A2J4YH52-F1
#
_entry.id   AF-A0A2J4YH52-F1
#
_cell.length_a   1.000
_cell.length_b   1.000
_cell.length_c   1.000
_cell.angle_alpha   90.00
_cell.angle_beta   90.00
_cell.angle_gamma   90.00
#
_symmetry.space_group_name_H-M   'P 1'
#
loop_
_entity.id
_entity.type
_entity.pdbx_description
1 polymer ?
#
loop_
_entity_poly.entity_id
_entity_poly.type
_entity_poly.pdbx_seq_one_letter_code
_entity_poly.pdbx_strand_id
1 'polypeptide(L)'
;MGQLVDGVWHDTWYDTKSTGGRFKRSVSAFRNWLTADGAPGPSGEAGFAAEKDRYHLYVSLACPWAHRTLILRSLKGLEPFISVSVVNPLMFENGWTFDDSFPAATGDTLYQHEFLYQLYLHADPHYSGRVTVPVLWDKKQQTIVSNESAEIIRMLNTAFDGLGARAGDYYPPELRAQIDELNGWIYDNVNNGVYKAGFATSQQAYDEAVDAVFTSLERLEQILGQHRFLTGNQLTEADIRLWTTLVRFDPVYVTHFKCDKRRISDYLNLYGFLRDIY
;
A
#
# COMPACT_ATOMS: atom_id res chain seq x y z
N MET A 1 4.51 14.17 7.73
CA MET A 1 5.15 12.84 7.65
C MET A 1 6.62 13.04 7.92
N GLY A 2 7.05 12.74 9.14
CA GLY A 2 8.44 12.76 9.55
C GLY A 2 9.21 11.49 9.15
N GLN A 3 10.36 11.28 9.78
CA GLN A 3 11.22 10.11 9.62
C GLN A 3 11.99 9.85 10.91
N LEU A 4 12.49 8.62 11.08
CA LEU A 4 13.51 8.31 12.08
C LEU A 4 14.90 8.54 11.48
N VAL A 5 15.82 9.09 12.27
CA VAL A 5 17.25 9.18 11.96
C VAL A 5 18.00 8.68 13.19
N ASP A 6 18.69 7.56 13.03
CA ASP A 6 19.46 6.84 14.05
C ASP A 6 18.67 6.65 15.36
N GLY A 7 17.40 6.25 15.22
CA GLY A 7 16.51 5.99 16.35
C GLY A 7 15.74 7.20 16.87
N VAL A 8 15.98 8.41 16.34
CA VAL A 8 15.35 9.66 16.81
C VAL A 8 14.31 10.14 15.81
N TRP A 9 13.11 10.51 16.29
CA TRP A 9 12.04 11.05 15.45
C TRP A 9 12.31 12.49 15.03
N HIS A 10 12.19 12.75 13.72
CA HIS A 10 12.31 14.06 13.11
C HIS A 10 11.07 14.36 12.28
N ASP A 11 10.31 15.39 12.65
CA ASP A 11 9.21 15.90 11.85
C ASP A 11 9.71 16.73 10.65
N THR A 12 10.24 16.01 9.66
CA THR A 12 10.82 16.59 8.45
C THR A 12 10.12 16.04 7.21
N TRP A 13 9.63 16.95 6.37
CA TRP A 13 8.98 16.61 5.11
C TRP A 13 9.98 16.11 4.06
N TYR A 14 9.49 15.68 2.90
CA TYR A 14 10.33 15.32 1.76
C TYR A 14 11.04 16.55 1.18
N ASP A 15 12.33 16.42 0.90
CA ASP A 15 13.09 17.45 0.22
C ASP A 15 12.79 17.44 -1.29
N THR A 16 11.80 18.23 -1.69
CA THR A 16 11.47 18.45 -3.10
C THR A 16 12.38 19.50 -3.76
N LYS A 17 13.15 20.27 -2.99
CA LYS A 17 14.01 21.31 -3.55
C LYS A 17 15.18 20.70 -4.32
N SER A 18 15.79 19.64 -3.80
CA SER A 18 16.89 18.94 -4.47
C SER A 18 16.50 18.26 -5.79
N THR A 19 15.21 18.12 -6.09
CA THR A 19 14.68 17.47 -7.30
C THR A 19 13.95 18.44 -8.26
N GLY A 20 14.13 19.75 -8.09
CA GLY A 20 13.47 20.76 -8.92
C GLY A 20 11.95 20.84 -8.70
N GLY A 21 11.49 20.46 -7.50
CA GLY A 21 10.08 20.47 -7.09
C GLY A 21 9.35 19.15 -7.28
N ARG A 22 10.03 18.08 -7.73
CA ARG A 22 9.42 16.76 -7.94
C ARG A 22 9.41 15.93 -6.65
N PHE A 23 8.27 15.36 -6.30
CA PHE A 23 8.18 14.42 -5.20
C PHE A 23 8.88 13.08 -5.53
N LYS A 24 9.81 12.65 -4.66
CA LYS A 24 10.47 11.33 -4.73
C LYS A 24 10.20 10.53 -3.47
N ARG A 25 9.54 9.38 -3.63
CA ARG A 25 9.20 8.47 -2.52
C ARG A 25 10.44 7.72 -2.03
N SER A 26 10.56 7.56 -0.71
CA SER A 26 11.58 6.71 -0.08
C SER A 26 11.27 5.22 -0.31
N VAL A 27 12.32 4.40 -0.37
CA VAL A 27 12.17 2.93 -0.53
C VAL A 27 11.89 2.29 0.83
N SER A 28 11.04 1.26 0.86
CA SER A 28 10.77 0.45 2.05
C SER A 28 12.00 -0.35 2.50
N ALA A 29 12.22 -0.42 3.81
CA ALA A 29 13.43 -0.94 4.42
C ALA A 29 13.33 -2.42 4.83
N PHE A 30 12.20 -2.83 5.41
CA PHE A 30 11.99 -4.21 5.84
C PHE A 30 11.41 -5.01 4.67
N ARG A 31 12.16 -6.01 4.21
CA ARG A 31 11.92 -6.74 2.95
C ARG A 31 12.06 -8.26 3.11
N ASN A 32 11.79 -8.78 4.32
CA ASN A 32 11.71 -10.22 4.55
C ASN A 32 10.40 -10.76 3.98
N TRP A 33 10.35 -12.07 3.76
CA TRP A 33 9.19 -12.72 3.16
C TRP A 33 8.58 -13.77 4.08
N LEU A 34 7.26 -13.68 4.26
CA LEU A 34 6.47 -14.76 4.81
C LEU A 34 6.25 -15.81 3.71
N THR A 35 6.75 -17.02 3.95
CA THR A 35 6.68 -18.16 3.03
C THR A 35 5.98 -19.34 3.71
N ALA A 36 5.51 -20.32 2.95
CA ALA A 36 4.76 -21.45 3.51
C ALA A 36 5.58 -22.29 4.52
N ASP A 37 6.89 -22.39 4.29
CA ASP A 37 7.81 -23.23 5.08
C ASP A 37 8.84 -22.44 5.89
N GLY A 38 8.88 -21.11 5.75
CA GLY A 38 9.84 -20.24 6.40
C GLY A 38 11.19 -20.14 5.69
N ALA A 39 11.33 -20.69 4.48
CA ALA A 39 12.47 -20.41 3.61
C ALA A 39 12.56 -18.91 3.27
N PRO A 40 13.75 -18.37 2.96
CA PRO A 40 13.88 -16.98 2.55
C PRO A 40 13.14 -16.74 1.23
N GLY A 41 12.54 -15.55 1.08
CA GLY A 41 12.01 -15.10 -0.20
C GLY A 41 13.09 -14.51 -1.12
N PRO A 42 12.69 -13.76 -2.16
CA PRO A 42 13.62 -13.06 -3.05
C PRO A 42 14.54 -12.04 -2.36
N SER A 43 14.21 -11.62 -1.14
CA SER A 43 14.96 -10.65 -0.35
C SER A 43 14.84 -10.92 1.15
N GLY A 44 15.70 -10.30 1.94
CA GLY A 44 15.68 -10.41 3.40
C GLY A 44 16.12 -11.79 3.91
N GLU A 45 15.75 -12.08 5.15
CA GLU A 45 16.12 -13.28 5.86
C GLU A 45 14.99 -14.33 5.90
N ALA A 46 15.37 -15.56 6.21
CA ALA A 46 14.46 -16.68 6.41
C ALA A 46 13.82 -16.63 7.81
N GLY A 47 12.96 -17.61 8.12
CA GLY A 47 12.42 -17.84 9.46
C GLY A 47 10.97 -17.38 9.65
N PHE A 48 10.32 -16.88 8.60
CA PHE A 48 8.93 -16.42 8.62
C PHE A 48 8.00 -17.44 7.95
N ALA A 49 7.84 -18.61 8.59
CA ALA A 49 6.89 -19.63 8.15
C ALA A 49 5.44 -19.23 8.41
N ALA A 50 4.57 -19.41 7.42
CA ALA A 50 3.13 -19.23 7.56
C ALA A 50 2.61 -20.10 8.71
N GLU A 51 2.03 -19.46 9.72
CA GLU A 51 1.45 -20.14 10.87
C GLU A 51 0.36 -19.26 11.49
N LYS A 52 -0.62 -19.91 12.14
CA LYS A 52 -1.71 -19.22 12.83
C LYS A 52 -1.16 -18.50 14.07
N ASP A 53 -1.82 -17.42 14.46
CA ASP A 53 -1.56 -16.70 15.72
C ASP A 53 -0.17 -16.06 15.83
N ARG A 54 0.62 -15.97 14.76
CA ARG A 54 1.96 -15.35 14.76
C ARG A 54 2.03 -13.97 14.11
N TYR A 55 1.27 -13.73 13.04
CA TYR A 55 1.40 -12.49 12.27
C TYR A 55 0.34 -11.45 12.61
N HIS A 56 0.70 -10.18 12.43
CA HIS A 56 -0.17 -9.04 12.67
C HIS A 56 0.04 -7.96 11.60
N LEU A 57 -1.02 -7.24 11.24
CA LEU A 57 -0.96 -6.11 10.31
C LEU A 57 -1.26 -4.80 11.02
N TYR A 58 -0.33 -3.84 10.93
CA TYR A 58 -0.61 -2.45 11.28
C TYR A 58 -0.94 -1.66 10.02
N VAL A 59 -2.10 -1.00 9.99
CA VAL A 59 -2.65 -0.36 8.79
C VAL A 59 -3.27 0.99 9.10
N SER A 60 -3.41 1.84 8.09
CA SER A 60 -4.35 2.97 8.11
C SER A 60 -5.44 2.71 7.07
N LEU A 61 -6.71 2.89 7.44
CA LEU A 61 -7.83 2.81 6.50
C LEU A 61 -7.78 3.91 5.43
N ALA A 62 -7.09 5.03 5.71
CA ALA A 62 -6.90 6.12 4.75
C ALA A 62 -5.82 5.80 3.68
N CYS A 63 -4.91 4.87 3.93
CA CYS A 63 -3.74 4.62 3.09
C CYS A 63 -4.04 3.61 1.96
N PRO A 64 -3.82 3.95 0.66
CA PRO A 64 -4.06 3.00 -0.43
C PRO A 64 -3.09 1.80 -0.42
N TRP A 65 -1.83 1.99 0.01
CA TRP A 65 -0.88 0.89 0.12
C TRP A 65 -1.29 -0.13 1.20
N ALA A 66 -1.80 0.36 2.34
CA ALA A 66 -2.30 -0.52 3.40
C ALA A 66 -3.64 -1.16 3.03
N HIS A 67 -4.49 -0.45 2.30
CA HIS A 67 -5.77 -1.00 1.84
C HIS A 67 -5.58 -2.24 0.95
N ARG A 68 -4.50 -2.31 0.16
CA ARG A 68 -4.17 -3.51 -0.65
C ARG A 68 -4.04 -4.77 0.21
N THR A 69 -3.37 -4.67 1.37
CA THR A 69 -3.16 -5.83 2.25
C THR A 69 -4.46 -6.26 2.92
N LEU A 70 -5.33 -5.31 3.27
CA LEU A 70 -6.66 -5.61 3.80
C LEU A 70 -7.57 -6.31 2.78
N ILE A 71 -7.54 -5.86 1.52
CA ILE A 71 -8.29 -6.51 0.43
C ILE A 71 -7.79 -7.94 0.24
N LEU A 72 -6.47 -8.16 0.09
CA LEU A 72 -5.95 -9.52 -0.08
C LEU A 72 -6.23 -10.40 1.13
N ARG A 73 -6.13 -9.86 2.35
CA ARG A 73 -6.51 -10.58 3.58
C ARG A 73 -7.95 -11.08 3.51
N SER A 74 -8.90 -10.26 3.06
CA SER A 74 -10.32 -10.65 2.92
C SER A 74 -10.54 -11.64 1.77
N LEU A 75 -9.96 -11.38 0.61
CA LEU A 75 -10.09 -12.23 -0.57
C LEU A 75 -9.55 -13.64 -0.32
N LYS A 76 -8.41 -13.76 0.37
CA LYS A 76 -7.78 -15.02 0.75
C LYS A 76 -8.33 -15.62 2.06
N GLY A 77 -9.30 -14.99 2.73
CA GLY A 77 -9.90 -15.50 3.96
C GLY A 77 -8.91 -15.64 5.12
N LEU A 78 -7.99 -14.68 5.25
CA LEU A 78 -6.88 -14.73 6.20
C LEU A 78 -7.19 -14.10 7.56
N GLU A 79 -8.46 -13.77 7.81
CA GLU A 79 -8.91 -13.27 9.11
C GLU A 79 -8.49 -14.14 10.30
N PRO A 80 -8.55 -15.49 10.22
CA PRO A 80 -8.13 -16.35 11.32
C PRO A 80 -6.62 -16.40 11.56
N PHE A 81 -5.79 -15.94 10.61
CA PHE A 81 -4.33 -16.05 10.68
C PHE A 81 -3.66 -14.72 11.02
N ILE A 82 -4.23 -13.61 10.57
CA ILE A 82 -3.62 -12.28 10.64
C ILE A 82 -4.58 -11.34 11.36
N SER A 83 -4.24 -10.97 12.60
CA SER A 83 -4.93 -9.90 13.31
C SER A 83 -4.49 -8.51 12.80
N VAL A 84 -5.26 -7.47 13.09
CA VAL A 84 -5.08 -6.13 12.53
C VAL A 84 -5.20 -5.07 13.62
N SER A 85 -4.28 -4.09 13.63
CA SER A 85 -4.43 -2.82 14.33
C SER A 85 -4.54 -1.68 13.32
N VAL A 86 -5.46 -0.76 13.59
CA VAL A 86 -5.73 0.41 12.75
C VAL A 86 -5.25 1.66 13.46
N VAL A 87 -4.26 2.34 12.86
CA VAL A 87 -3.78 3.65 13.34
C VAL A 87 -4.84 4.74 13.15
N ASN A 88 -4.74 5.80 13.93
CA ASN A 88 -5.59 6.98 13.76
C ASN A 88 -5.45 7.56 12.34
N PRO A 89 -6.53 8.04 11.69
CA PRO A 89 -6.44 8.64 10.36
C PRO A 89 -5.66 9.97 10.32
N LEU A 90 -5.53 10.66 11.46
CA LEU A 90 -4.86 11.96 11.55
C LEU A 90 -3.35 11.78 11.71
N MET A 91 -2.59 12.26 10.73
CA MET A 91 -1.13 12.13 10.70
C MET A 91 -0.49 13.52 10.81
N PHE A 92 -0.16 13.93 12.04
CA PHE A 92 0.46 15.23 12.36
C PHE A 92 1.97 15.11 12.59
N GLU A 93 2.52 15.82 13.60
CA GLU A 93 3.96 15.97 13.87
C GLU A 93 4.65 14.64 14.22
N ASN A 94 3.92 13.69 14.82
CA ASN A 94 4.45 12.38 15.23
C ASN A 94 4.19 11.26 14.20
N GLY A 95 3.73 11.61 13.00
CA GLY A 95 3.37 10.63 11.98
C GLY A 95 2.09 9.87 12.37
N TRP A 96 2.07 8.57 12.12
CA TRP A 96 0.92 7.73 12.44
C TRP A 96 0.85 7.43 13.94
N THR A 97 -0.30 7.68 14.53
CA THR A 97 -0.54 7.51 15.98
C THR A 97 -1.50 6.35 16.25
N PHE A 98 -1.45 5.82 17.46
CA PHE A 98 -2.37 4.84 18.00
C PHE A 98 -3.43 5.48 18.91
N ASP A 99 -3.70 6.77 18.72
CA ASP A 99 -4.87 7.42 19.30
C ASP A 99 -6.15 6.72 18.80
N ASP A 100 -6.94 6.17 19.73
CA ASP A 100 -8.14 5.37 19.46
C ASP A 100 -9.45 6.18 19.63
N SER A 101 -9.36 7.50 19.78
CA SER A 101 -10.53 8.37 19.92
C SER A 101 -11.36 8.49 18.64
N PHE A 102 -10.80 8.11 17.49
CA PHE A 102 -11.50 8.13 16.20
C PHE A 102 -12.19 6.78 15.93
N PRO A 103 -13.48 6.75 15.52
CA PRO A 103 -14.17 5.51 15.21
C PRO A 103 -13.40 4.60 14.24
N ALA A 104 -13.25 3.33 14.58
CA ALA A 104 -12.48 2.31 13.86
C ALA A 104 -10.94 2.45 13.89
N ALA A 105 -10.37 3.47 14.55
CA ALA A 105 -9.01 3.36 15.07
C ALA A 105 -9.04 2.42 16.29
N THR A 106 -8.03 1.56 16.43
CA THR A 106 -8.03 0.50 17.45
C THR A 106 -6.98 0.71 18.54
N GLY A 107 -6.14 1.73 18.38
CA GLY A 107 -4.84 1.79 19.04
C GLY A 107 -3.94 0.62 18.66
N ASP A 108 -2.82 0.48 19.36
CA ASP A 108 -1.93 -0.68 19.23
C ASP A 108 -2.45 -1.83 20.10
N THR A 109 -3.09 -2.79 19.43
CA THR A 109 -3.71 -3.94 20.12
C THR A 109 -2.71 -4.99 20.61
N LEU A 110 -1.40 -4.83 20.33
CA LEU A 110 -0.36 -5.73 20.82
C LEU A 110 0.41 -5.13 22.00
N TYR A 111 0.97 -3.92 21.84
CA TYR A 111 1.91 -3.36 22.81
C TYR A 111 1.47 -2.02 23.40
N GLN A 112 0.32 -1.49 22.97
CA GLN A 112 -0.23 -0.22 23.44
C GLN A 112 0.77 0.95 23.26
N HIS A 113 1.62 0.86 22.22
CA HIS A 113 2.41 1.99 21.77
C HIS A 113 1.50 3.17 21.43
N GLU A 114 2.02 4.39 21.57
CA GLU A 114 1.32 5.63 21.23
C GLU A 114 1.54 6.01 19.77
N PHE A 115 2.70 5.65 19.21
CA PHE A 115 3.12 6.02 17.86
C PHE A 115 3.64 4.84 17.07
N LEU A 116 3.35 4.80 15.77
CA LEU A 116 3.83 3.72 14.89
C LEU A 116 5.36 3.65 14.85
N TYR A 117 6.06 4.77 15.01
CA TYR A 117 7.53 4.77 14.99
C TYR A 117 8.11 3.96 16.16
N GLN A 118 7.40 3.84 17.29
CA GLN A 118 7.85 3.03 18.43
C GLN A 118 7.92 1.55 18.06
N LEU A 119 7.02 1.08 17.17
CA LEU A 119 7.08 -0.29 16.63
C LEU A 119 8.32 -0.50 15.74
N TYR A 120 8.71 0.51 14.95
CA TYR A 120 9.95 0.46 14.17
C TYR A 120 11.18 0.44 15.08
N LEU A 121 11.19 1.26 16.14
CA LEU A 121 12.26 1.26 17.15
C LEU A 121 12.31 -0.03 17.97
N HIS A 122 11.17 -0.68 18.16
CA HIS A 122 11.09 -2.00 18.79
C HIS A 122 11.84 -3.05 17.95
N ALA A 123 11.66 -3.01 16.63
CA ALA A 123 12.36 -3.90 15.71
C ALA A 123 13.84 -3.53 15.51
N ASP A 124 14.16 -2.23 15.46
CA ASP A 124 15.51 -1.71 15.27
C ASP A 124 15.66 -0.35 16.00
N PRO A 125 16.35 -0.31 17.16
CA PRO A 125 16.54 0.92 17.93
C PRO A 125 17.33 2.02 17.21
N HIS A 126 18.04 1.68 16.12
CA HIS A 126 18.84 2.61 15.33
C HIS A 126 18.24 2.85 13.93
N TYR A 127 16.96 2.52 13.73
CA TYR A 127 16.32 2.65 12.43
C TYR A 127 16.42 4.07 11.87
N SER A 128 16.82 4.16 10.60
CA SER A 128 16.88 5.38 9.80
C SER A 128 15.99 5.21 8.58
N GLY A 129 14.87 5.95 8.52
CA GLY A 129 13.94 5.86 7.39
C GLY A 129 12.53 6.35 7.69
N ARG A 130 11.65 6.19 6.69
CA ARG A 130 10.24 6.59 6.78
C ARG A 130 9.43 5.54 7.53
N VAL A 131 8.66 5.99 8.51
CA VAL A 131 7.73 5.16 9.27
C VAL A 131 6.40 5.11 8.53
N THR A 132 6.11 3.97 7.90
CA THR A 132 5.00 3.82 6.96
C THR A 132 4.06 2.67 7.33
N VAL A 133 2.82 2.75 6.84
CA VAL A 133 1.87 1.63 6.80
C VAL A 133 1.72 1.14 5.35
N PRO A 134 1.49 -0.16 5.11
CA PRO A 134 1.26 -1.22 6.10
C PRO A 134 2.57 -1.72 6.74
N VAL A 135 2.47 -2.33 7.92
CA VAL A 135 3.54 -3.12 8.54
C VAL A 135 3.03 -4.53 8.78
N LEU A 136 3.68 -5.54 8.19
CA LEU A 136 3.50 -6.94 8.54
C LEU A 136 4.48 -7.27 9.68
N TRP A 137 3.92 -7.54 10.85
CA TRP A 137 4.63 -7.76 12.10
C TRP A 137 4.65 -9.24 12.49
N ASP A 138 5.79 -9.70 12.98
CA ASP A 138 5.97 -11.02 13.57
C ASP A 138 5.90 -10.90 15.10
N LYS A 139 4.83 -11.43 15.71
CA LYS A 139 4.64 -11.41 17.17
C LYS A 139 5.63 -12.30 17.93
N LYS A 140 6.17 -13.33 17.28
CA LYS A 140 7.08 -14.31 17.88
C LYS A 140 8.51 -13.78 17.94
N GLN A 141 8.98 -13.20 16.84
CA GLN A 141 10.32 -12.60 16.77
C GLN A 141 10.33 -11.13 17.21
N GLN A 142 9.15 -10.52 17.42
CA GLN A 142 8.99 -9.11 17.78
C GLN A 142 9.72 -8.17 16.81
N THR A 143 9.55 -8.42 15.51
CA THR A 143 10.18 -7.65 14.44
C THR A 143 9.26 -7.45 13.25
N ILE A 144 9.64 -6.55 12.36
CA ILE A 144 8.93 -6.29 11.11
C ILE A 144 9.37 -7.31 10.06
N VAL A 145 8.40 -8.06 9.52
CA VAL A 145 8.63 -8.92 8.35
C VAL A 145 8.80 -8.03 7.12
N SER A 146 7.81 -7.20 6.83
CA SER A 146 7.83 -6.32 5.67
C SER A 146 7.01 -5.06 5.88
N ASN A 147 7.47 -3.96 5.31
CA ASN A 147 6.69 -2.73 5.12
C ASN A 147 6.56 -2.36 3.63
N GLU A 148 6.65 -3.34 2.73
CA GLU A 148 6.42 -3.19 1.30
C GLU A 148 5.09 -3.83 0.89
N SER A 149 4.07 -3.00 0.64
CA SER A 149 2.71 -3.46 0.34
C SER A 149 2.65 -4.42 -0.86
N ALA A 150 3.47 -4.23 -1.89
CA ALA A 150 3.45 -5.07 -3.09
C ALA A 150 3.99 -6.47 -2.83
N GLU A 151 4.95 -6.61 -1.92
CA GLU A 151 5.47 -7.91 -1.50
C GLU A 151 4.53 -8.58 -0.51
N ILE A 152 3.99 -7.84 0.45
CA ILE A 152 3.04 -8.37 1.44
C ILE A 152 1.84 -9.03 0.73
N ILE A 153 1.23 -8.37 -0.27
CA ILE A 153 0.10 -8.99 -0.96
C ILE A 153 0.47 -10.27 -1.71
N ARG A 154 1.71 -10.40 -2.21
CA ARG A 154 2.20 -11.64 -2.84
C ARG A 154 2.45 -12.74 -1.81
N MET A 155 2.91 -12.40 -0.60
CA MET A 155 3.00 -13.34 0.52
C MET A 155 1.60 -13.85 0.91
N LEU A 156 0.65 -12.93 1.12
CA LEU A 156 -0.74 -13.28 1.47
C LEU A 156 -1.43 -14.12 0.40
N ASN A 157 -1.07 -13.93 -0.87
CA ASN A 157 -1.66 -14.64 -1.99
C ASN A 157 -1.42 -16.16 -1.95
N THR A 158 -0.31 -16.64 -1.38
CA THR A 158 0.10 -18.06 -1.50
C THR A 158 0.56 -18.71 -0.21
N ALA A 159 1.17 -17.98 0.73
CA ALA A 159 1.88 -18.60 1.83
C ALA A 159 0.99 -19.40 2.79
N PHE A 160 -0.30 -19.07 2.88
CA PHE A 160 -1.28 -19.74 3.75
C PHE A 160 -2.14 -20.79 3.03
N ASP A 161 -1.88 -21.08 1.74
CA ASP A 161 -2.70 -22.01 0.95
C ASP A 161 -2.76 -23.40 1.57
N GLY A 162 -1.62 -23.90 2.07
CA GLY A 162 -1.54 -25.19 2.77
C GLY A 162 -2.23 -25.22 4.14
N LEU A 163 -2.69 -24.07 4.66
CA LEU A 163 -3.30 -23.92 5.98
C LEU A 163 -4.79 -23.58 5.92
N GLY A 164 -5.38 -23.55 4.73
CA GLY A 164 -6.82 -23.31 4.54
C GLY A 164 -7.19 -21.88 4.13
N ALA A 165 -6.25 -21.12 3.54
CA ALA A 165 -6.61 -19.90 2.83
C ALA A 165 -7.61 -20.20 1.70
N ARG A 166 -8.50 -19.25 1.41
CA ARG A 166 -9.47 -19.39 0.31
C ARG A 166 -8.72 -19.53 -1.02
N ALA A 167 -9.22 -20.42 -1.88
CA ALA A 167 -8.72 -20.57 -3.24
C ALA A 167 -8.81 -19.23 -4.01
N GLY A 168 -7.75 -18.92 -4.73
CA GLY A 168 -7.59 -17.68 -5.49
C GLY A 168 -6.11 -17.34 -5.61
N ASP A 169 -5.67 -17.08 -6.85
CA ASP A 169 -4.33 -16.60 -7.15
C ASP A 169 -4.46 -15.30 -7.94
N TYR A 170 -4.04 -14.21 -7.32
CA TYR A 170 -4.10 -12.86 -7.88
C TYR A 170 -2.80 -12.48 -8.62
N TYR A 171 -1.83 -13.39 -8.69
CA TYR A 171 -0.58 -13.23 -9.44
C TYR A 171 -0.16 -14.55 -10.15
N PRO A 172 -1.07 -15.14 -10.96
CA PRO A 172 -0.87 -16.47 -11.51
C PRO A 172 0.22 -16.45 -12.60
N PRO A 173 1.03 -17.53 -12.73
CA PRO A 173 2.20 -17.57 -13.60
C PRO A 173 1.97 -17.07 -15.04
N GLU A 174 0.84 -17.42 -15.64
CA GLU A 174 0.47 -17.09 -17.01
C GLU A 174 0.16 -15.60 -17.23
N LEU A 175 -0.20 -14.86 -16.19
CA LEU A 175 -0.50 -13.42 -16.27
C LEU A 175 0.63 -12.53 -15.73
N ARG A 176 1.68 -13.09 -15.11
CA ARG A 176 2.71 -12.30 -14.40
C ARG A 176 3.35 -11.22 -15.24
N ALA A 177 3.74 -11.52 -16.47
CA ALA A 177 4.39 -10.54 -17.34
C ALA A 177 3.48 -9.34 -17.63
N GLN A 178 2.19 -9.58 -17.90
CA GLN A 178 1.22 -8.53 -18.14
C GLN A 178 0.90 -7.75 -16.86
N ILE A 179 0.77 -8.45 -15.73
CA ILE A 179 0.56 -7.84 -14.41
C ILE A 179 1.73 -6.92 -14.04
N ASP A 180 2.97 -7.37 -14.23
CA ASP A 180 4.16 -6.59 -13.92
C ASP A 180 4.29 -5.36 -14.82
N GLU A 181 3.96 -5.47 -16.11
CA GLU A 181 3.89 -4.32 -17.03
C GLU A 181 2.87 -3.29 -16.52
N LEU A 182 1.63 -3.72 -16.26
CA LEU A 182 0.55 -2.88 -15.74
C LEU A 182 0.95 -2.21 -14.44
N ASN A 183 1.48 -3.00 -13.50
CA ASN A 183 1.90 -2.54 -12.19
C ASN A 183 2.96 -1.43 -12.25
N GLY A 184 3.88 -1.50 -13.21
CA GLY A 184 4.93 -0.50 -13.40
C GLY A 184 4.34 0.87 -13.72
N TRP A 185 3.69 1.01 -14.87
CA TRP A 185 3.19 2.32 -15.30
C TRP A 185 1.98 2.80 -14.49
N ILE A 186 1.12 1.90 -13.96
CA ILE A 186 0.04 2.29 -13.05
C ILE A 186 0.63 2.84 -11.74
N TYR A 187 1.67 2.21 -11.19
CA TYR A 187 2.34 2.75 -10.01
C TYR A 187 2.93 4.13 -10.30
N ASP A 188 3.72 4.26 -11.38
CA ASP A 188 4.46 5.48 -11.65
C ASP A 188 3.56 6.66 -12.01
N ASN A 189 2.53 6.43 -12.82
CA ASN A 189 1.73 7.49 -13.41
C ASN A 189 0.37 7.67 -12.73
N VAL A 190 -0.13 6.69 -11.96
CA VAL A 190 -1.45 6.79 -11.31
C VAL A 190 -1.30 6.71 -9.80
N ASN A 191 -0.88 5.58 -9.23
CA ASN A 191 -0.84 5.41 -7.77
C ASN A 191 0.08 6.41 -7.10
N ASN A 192 1.28 6.59 -7.63
CA ASN A 192 2.24 7.59 -7.18
C ASN A 192 2.09 8.91 -7.95
N GLY A 193 1.52 8.88 -9.16
CA GLY A 193 1.27 10.07 -9.99
C GLY A 193 0.44 11.14 -9.28
N VAL A 194 -0.66 10.75 -8.62
CA VAL A 194 -1.47 11.70 -7.84
C VAL A 194 -0.70 12.36 -6.69
N TYR A 195 0.25 11.64 -6.06
CA TYR A 195 1.13 12.21 -5.04
C TYR A 195 2.22 13.11 -5.64
N LYS A 196 2.74 12.75 -6.83
CA LYS A 196 3.68 13.61 -7.57
C LYS A 196 3.04 14.95 -7.92
N ALA A 197 1.79 14.95 -8.37
CA ALA A 197 1.02 16.17 -8.63
C ALA A 197 0.71 16.93 -7.32
N GLY A 198 0.09 16.27 -6.35
CA GLY A 198 -0.37 16.92 -5.11
C GLY A 198 0.73 17.49 -4.22
N PHE A 199 1.97 16.97 -4.32
CA PHE A 199 3.13 17.45 -3.57
C PHE A 199 4.17 18.17 -4.41
N ALA A 200 3.87 18.46 -5.68
CA ALA A 200 4.75 19.28 -6.51
C ALA A 200 4.90 20.68 -5.90
N THR A 201 6.14 21.20 -5.89
CA THR A 201 6.43 22.56 -5.42
C THR A 201 6.85 23.50 -6.55
N SER A 202 6.71 23.06 -7.81
CA SER A 202 6.87 23.88 -9.02
C SER A 202 5.73 23.59 -9.99
N GLN A 203 5.31 24.59 -10.76
CA GLN A 203 4.22 24.45 -11.74
C GLN A 203 4.56 23.37 -12.78
N GLN A 204 5.79 23.37 -13.29
CA GLN A 204 6.24 22.37 -14.25
C GLN A 204 6.16 20.94 -13.71
N ALA A 205 6.60 20.70 -12.47
CA ALA A 205 6.52 19.36 -11.87
C ALA A 205 5.07 18.90 -11.66
N TYR A 206 4.17 19.85 -11.35
CA TYR A 206 2.74 19.59 -11.26
C TYR A 206 2.16 19.23 -12.64
N ASP A 207 2.39 20.07 -13.67
CA ASP A 207 1.86 19.88 -15.03
C ASP A 207 2.30 18.52 -15.60
N GLU A 208 3.59 18.20 -15.50
CA GLU A 208 4.14 16.89 -15.92
C GLU A 208 3.42 15.71 -15.24
N ALA A 209 3.18 15.82 -13.93
CA ALA A 209 2.58 14.73 -13.15
C ALA A 209 1.08 14.58 -13.42
N VAL A 210 0.33 15.68 -13.46
CA VAL A 210 -1.13 15.64 -13.66
C VAL A 210 -1.48 15.22 -15.08
N ASP A 211 -0.71 15.64 -16.08
CA ASP A 211 -0.89 15.18 -17.47
C ASP A 211 -0.63 13.67 -17.61
N ALA A 212 0.39 13.15 -16.94
CA ALA A 212 0.67 11.71 -16.91
C ALA A 212 -0.46 10.91 -16.24
N VAL A 213 -1.08 11.44 -15.17
CA VAL A 213 -2.25 10.84 -14.52
C VAL A 213 -3.40 10.73 -15.52
N PHE A 214 -3.81 11.82 -16.16
CA PHE A 214 -4.98 11.79 -17.06
C PHE A 214 -4.74 11.00 -18.34
N THR A 215 -3.53 11.06 -18.91
CA THR A 215 -3.14 10.20 -20.04
C THR A 215 -3.25 8.72 -19.67
N SER A 216 -2.85 8.37 -18.45
CA SER A 216 -2.93 6.99 -17.95
C SER A 216 -4.37 6.56 -17.66
N LEU A 217 -5.22 7.45 -17.14
CA LEU A 217 -6.65 7.16 -16.95
C LEU A 217 -7.36 6.93 -18.30
N GLU A 218 -7.04 7.71 -19.33
CA GLU A 218 -7.58 7.50 -20.68
C GLU A 218 -7.15 6.14 -21.25
N ARG A 219 -5.89 5.73 -21.05
CA ARG A 219 -5.41 4.38 -21.43
C ARG A 219 -6.14 3.28 -20.67
N LEU A 220 -6.33 3.45 -19.36
CA LEU A 220 -7.05 2.48 -18.52
C LEU A 220 -8.52 2.34 -18.94
N GLU A 221 -9.19 3.46 -19.26
CA GLU A 221 -10.56 3.47 -19.76
C GLU A 221 -10.72 2.64 -21.04
N GLN A 222 -9.75 2.74 -21.96
CA GLN A 222 -9.74 1.95 -23.19
C GLN A 222 -9.55 0.45 -22.90
N ILE A 223 -8.62 0.09 -22.01
CA ILE A 223 -8.36 -1.31 -21.60
C ILE A 223 -9.63 -1.90 -20.98
N LEU A 224 -10.23 -1.22 -20.01
CA LEU A 224 -11.43 -1.68 -19.31
C LEU A 224 -12.69 -1.66 -20.18
N GLY A 225 -12.64 -1.02 -21.36
CA GLY A 225 -13.69 -1.13 -22.37
C GLY A 225 -13.66 -2.44 -23.16
N GLN A 226 -12.56 -3.20 -23.10
CA GLN A 226 -12.42 -4.47 -23.85
C GLN A 226 -12.85 -5.69 -23.02
N HIS A 227 -12.66 -5.63 -21.70
CA HIS A 227 -12.89 -6.75 -20.80
C HIS A 227 -12.99 -6.25 -19.34
N ARG A 228 -13.55 -7.11 -18.47
CA ARG A 228 -13.96 -6.75 -17.10
C ARG A 228 -12.82 -6.20 -16.21
N PHE A 229 -11.64 -6.79 -16.31
CA PHE A 229 -10.45 -6.48 -15.47
C PHE A 229 -9.23 -6.20 -16.35
N LEU A 230 -8.15 -5.63 -15.82
CA LEU A 230 -7.03 -5.10 -16.62
C LEU A 230 -6.32 -6.13 -17.51
N THR A 231 -6.42 -7.42 -17.20
CA THR A 231 -5.80 -8.52 -17.97
C THR A 231 -6.81 -9.44 -18.66
N GLY A 232 -8.10 -9.15 -18.59
CA GLY A 232 -9.15 -9.98 -19.17
C GLY A 232 -10.37 -10.12 -18.25
N ASN A 233 -10.79 -11.36 -18.02
CA ASN A 233 -11.96 -11.69 -17.18
C ASN A 233 -11.60 -12.17 -15.76
N GLN A 234 -10.31 -12.21 -15.41
CA GLN A 234 -9.82 -12.61 -14.09
C GLN A 234 -9.34 -11.38 -13.31
N LEU A 235 -9.71 -11.30 -12.03
CA LEU A 235 -9.23 -10.27 -11.11
C LEU A 235 -7.79 -10.58 -10.69
N THR A 236 -6.90 -9.60 -10.75
CA THR A 236 -5.47 -9.74 -10.41
C THR A 236 -5.01 -8.68 -9.41
N GLU A 237 -3.77 -8.79 -8.92
CA GLU A 237 -3.18 -7.78 -8.05
C GLU A 237 -3.06 -6.40 -8.74
N ALA A 238 -2.97 -6.34 -10.07
CA ALA A 238 -2.94 -5.08 -10.80
C ALA A 238 -4.26 -4.31 -10.63
N ASP A 239 -5.39 -5.02 -10.70
CA ASP A 239 -6.72 -4.46 -10.50
C ASP A 239 -6.87 -3.90 -9.08
N ILE A 240 -6.45 -4.67 -8.08
CA ILE A 240 -6.51 -4.28 -6.66
C ILE A 240 -5.63 -3.04 -6.41
N ARG A 241 -4.43 -3.01 -7.00
CA ARG A 241 -3.50 -1.88 -6.89
C ARG A 241 -4.04 -0.61 -7.55
N LEU A 242 -4.73 -0.73 -8.69
CA LEU A 242 -5.42 0.39 -9.33
C LEU A 242 -6.62 0.85 -8.52
N TRP A 243 -7.51 -0.07 -8.15
CA TRP A 243 -8.77 0.20 -7.48
C TRP A 243 -8.59 0.98 -6.18
N THR A 244 -7.57 0.64 -5.39
CA THR A 244 -7.25 1.34 -4.14
C THR A 244 -6.90 2.82 -4.33
N THR A 245 -6.45 3.24 -5.53
CA THR A 245 -6.31 4.64 -5.91
C THR A 245 -7.62 5.22 -6.43
N LEU A 246 -8.35 4.50 -7.29
CA LEU A 246 -9.61 4.99 -7.88
C LEU A 246 -10.66 5.31 -6.81
N VAL A 247 -10.81 4.45 -5.79
CA VAL A 247 -11.77 4.65 -4.69
C VAL A 247 -11.50 5.91 -3.86
N ARG A 248 -10.28 6.45 -3.94
CA ARG A 248 -9.85 7.69 -3.26
C ARG A 248 -9.77 8.89 -4.21
N PHE A 249 -9.95 8.67 -5.51
CA PHE A 249 -9.72 9.70 -6.51
C PHE A 249 -10.74 10.84 -6.38
N ASP A 250 -12.03 10.55 -6.51
CA ASP A 250 -13.09 11.56 -6.43
C ASP A 250 -13.20 12.19 -5.04
N PRO A 251 -13.15 11.42 -3.92
CA PRO A 251 -13.28 12.00 -2.58
C PRO A 251 -12.08 12.83 -2.13
N VAL A 252 -10.88 12.58 -2.68
CA VAL A 252 -9.63 13.21 -2.19
C VAL A 252 -8.80 13.79 -3.33
N TYR A 253 -8.33 12.95 -4.26
CA TYR A 253 -7.26 13.36 -5.19
C TYR A 253 -7.69 14.43 -6.20
N VAL A 254 -8.97 14.48 -6.58
CA VAL A 254 -9.52 15.54 -7.42
C VAL A 254 -9.21 16.91 -6.83
N THR A 255 -9.66 17.18 -5.61
CA THR A 255 -9.53 18.52 -5.02
C THR A 255 -8.23 18.69 -4.24
N HIS A 256 -7.90 17.74 -3.37
CA HIS A 256 -6.77 17.86 -2.45
C HIS A 256 -5.43 17.81 -3.19
N PHE A 257 -5.31 16.96 -4.21
CA PHE A 257 -4.12 16.85 -5.06
C PHE A 257 -4.27 17.52 -6.43
N LYS A 258 -5.38 18.24 -6.64
CA LYS A 258 -5.67 19.00 -7.86
C LYS A 258 -5.68 18.15 -9.14
N CYS A 259 -5.96 16.85 -9.02
CA CYS A 259 -6.14 15.98 -10.18
C CYS A 259 -7.58 16.16 -10.71
N ASP A 260 -7.93 17.36 -11.19
CA ASP A 260 -9.31 17.83 -11.32
C ASP A 260 -9.85 18.00 -12.75
N LYS A 261 -9.07 17.63 -13.78
CA LYS A 261 -9.51 17.70 -15.19
C LYS A 261 -10.80 16.91 -15.45
N ARG A 262 -10.96 15.73 -14.82
CA ARG A 262 -12.16 14.88 -14.84
C ARG A 262 -12.23 14.04 -13.55
N ARG A 263 -13.43 13.66 -13.14
CA ARG A 263 -13.66 12.69 -12.05
C ARG A 263 -13.67 11.28 -12.59
N ILE A 264 -13.45 10.27 -11.75
CA ILE A 264 -13.63 8.86 -12.10
C ILE A 264 -15.08 8.62 -12.51
N SER A 265 -16.06 9.26 -11.86
CA SER A 265 -17.47 9.19 -12.26
C SER A 265 -17.77 9.64 -13.70
N ASP A 266 -16.86 10.36 -14.35
CA ASP A 266 -17.02 10.86 -15.71
C ASP A 266 -16.51 9.86 -16.78
N TYR A 267 -15.94 8.72 -16.35
CA TYR A 267 -15.47 7.63 -17.20
C TYR A 267 -16.40 6.42 -17.10
N LEU A 268 -16.83 5.86 -18.22
CA LEU A 268 -17.81 4.77 -18.24
C LEU A 268 -17.24 3.49 -17.62
N ASN A 269 -16.08 3.05 -18.11
CA ASN A 269 -15.51 1.77 -17.74
C ASN A 269 -14.78 1.85 -16.40
N LEU A 270 -14.01 2.91 -16.13
CA LEU A 270 -13.35 3.12 -14.84
C LEU A 270 -14.35 3.23 -13.68
N TYR A 271 -15.46 3.96 -13.85
CA TYR A 271 -16.49 4.03 -12.81
C TYR A 271 -17.29 2.72 -12.68
N GLY A 272 -17.47 1.99 -13.79
CA GLY A 272 -17.98 0.62 -13.78
C GLY A 272 -17.09 -0.31 -12.94
N PHE A 273 -15.80 -0.36 -13.27
CA PHE A 273 -14.77 -1.14 -12.58
C PHE A 273 -14.67 -0.79 -11.09
N LEU A 274 -14.71 0.50 -10.75
CA LEU A 274 -14.72 0.96 -9.35
C LEU A 274 -15.88 0.34 -8.57
N ARG A 275 -17.09 0.34 -9.14
CA ARG A 275 -18.31 -0.20 -8.53
C ARG A 275 -18.38 -1.72 -8.57
N ASP A 276 -17.71 -2.36 -9.51
CA ASP A 276 -17.70 -3.83 -9.65
C ASP A 276 -16.88 -4.50 -8.53
N ILE A 277 -15.75 -3.88 -8.13
CA ILE A 277 -14.91 -4.39 -7.04
C ILE A 277 -15.42 -3.95 -5.65
N TYR A 278 -16.12 -2.81 -5.56
CA TYR A 278 -16.69 -2.29 -4.29
C TYR A 278 -17.86 -3.13 -3.79
#